data_AF-A0A0G0PDH1-F1
#
_entry.id   AF-A0A0G0PDH1-F1
#
_cell.length_a   1.000
_cell.length_b   1.000
_cell.length_c   1.000
_cell.angle_alpha   90.00
_cell.angle_beta   90.00
_cell.angle_gamma   90.00
#
_symmetry.space_group_name_H-M   'P 1'
#
loop_
_entity.id
_entity.type
_entity.pdbx_description
1 polymer ?
#
loop_
_entity_poly.entity_id
_entity_poly.type
_entity_poly.pdbx_seq_one_letter_code
_entity_poly.pdbx_strand_id
1 'polypeptide(L)'
;PMKQDGWLNSVLPTWVRVYVPQGSTLITSEGLDAKTDPYDDLGKTVFAGFFQLRPEGVSKITFEYKLPFKVSKNYKLLIQKQPGTDGFLYLIKLGKHSEEFYLKTDKELKIGL
;
A
#
# COMPACT_ATOMS: atom_id res chain seq x y z
N PRO A 1 -18.92 -28.72 -3.97
CA PRO A 1 -17.63 -28.06 -3.68
C PRO A 1 -17.77 -26.54 -3.61
N MET A 2 -17.39 -25.92 -2.49
CA MET A 2 -17.26 -24.46 -2.44
C MET A 2 -16.14 -24.04 -3.40
N LYS A 3 -16.33 -22.95 -4.13
CA LYS A 3 -15.41 -22.47 -5.18
C LYS A 3 -14.00 -22.12 -4.65
N GLN A 4 -13.77 -22.19 -3.34
CA GLN A 4 -12.61 -21.71 -2.59
C GLN A 4 -12.20 -22.72 -1.48
N ASP A 5 -12.06 -24.01 -1.83
CA ASP A 5 -11.72 -25.11 -0.90
C ASP A 5 -10.20 -25.28 -0.65
N GLY A 6 -9.39 -24.25 -0.91
CA GLY A 6 -7.95 -24.27 -0.63
C GLY A 6 -7.08 -25.23 -1.47
N TRP A 7 -7.68 -26.09 -2.30
CA TRP A 7 -6.94 -27.08 -3.10
C TRP A 7 -6.34 -26.51 -4.41
N LEU A 8 -6.96 -25.48 -5.01
CA LEU A 8 -6.46 -24.84 -6.24
C LEU A 8 -6.27 -23.32 -6.13
N ASN A 9 -7.08 -22.63 -5.31
CA ASN A 9 -6.94 -21.21 -5.01
C ASN A 9 -7.24 -20.98 -3.52
N SER A 10 -6.26 -20.47 -2.77
CA SER A 10 -6.39 -20.14 -1.35
C SER A 10 -6.47 -18.63 -1.14
N VAL A 11 -6.99 -18.21 0.01
CA VAL A 11 -6.86 -16.85 0.51
C VAL A 11 -5.37 -16.49 0.57
N LEU A 12 -4.99 -15.34 0.03
CA LEU A 12 -3.64 -14.83 0.04
C LEU A 12 -3.43 -13.95 1.28
N PRO A 13 -2.73 -14.44 2.33
CA PRO A 13 -2.31 -13.62 3.46
C PRO A 13 -1.18 -12.68 3.02
N THR A 14 -1.31 -11.40 3.31
CA THR A 14 -0.30 -10.42 2.88
C THR A 14 -0.16 -9.29 3.90
N TRP A 15 0.98 -8.61 3.84
CA TRP A 15 1.36 -7.55 4.75
C TRP A 15 1.64 -6.27 3.97
N VAL A 16 1.00 -5.17 4.35
CA VAL A 16 1.22 -3.85 3.75
C VAL A 16 2.02 -2.97 4.70
N ARG A 17 2.95 -2.19 4.13
CA ARG A 17 3.68 -1.12 4.82
C ARG A 17 3.60 0.14 3.97
N VAL A 18 3.20 1.24 4.60
CA VAL A 18 3.17 2.57 3.99
C VAL A 18 4.16 3.45 4.74
N TYR A 19 5.24 3.81 4.07
CA TYR A 19 6.28 4.68 4.60
C TYR A 19 5.92 6.14 4.30
N VAL A 20 5.56 6.89 5.33
CA VAL A 20 5.17 8.30 5.24
C VAL A 20 6.25 9.20 5.85
N PRO A 21 6.24 10.51 5.59
CA PRO A 21 7.21 11.42 6.19
C PRO A 21 7.24 11.29 7.71
N GLN A 22 8.44 11.32 8.29
CA GLN A 22 8.64 11.19 9.72
C GLN A 22 7.83 12.23 10.50
N GLY A 23 7.16 11.79 11.57
CA GLY A 23 6.29 12.63 12.40
C GLY A 23 4.85 12.74 11.88
N SER A 24 4.49 11.97 10.85
CA SER A 24 3.10 11.88 10.40
C SER A 24 2.25 11.14 11.45
N THR A 25 1.05 11.63 11.70
CA THR A 25 0.13 11.05 12.68
C THR A 25 -0.97 10.28 11.97
N LEU A 26 -1.12 8.98 12.27
CA LEU A 26 -2.23 8.18 11.78
C LEU A 26 -3.54 8.65 12.42
N ILE A 27 -4.56 8.92 11.62
CA ILE A 27 -5.91 9.30 12.07
C ILE A 27 -6.79 8.05 12.07
N THR A 28 -6.88 7.36 10.92
CA THR A 28 -7.66 6.12 10.78
C THR A 28 -6.95 5.12 9.87
N SER A 29 -7.23 3.83 10.11
CA SER A 29 -6.80 2.72 9.26
C SER A 29 -7.93 1.72 9.14
N GLU A 30 -8.40 1.46 7.91
CA GLU A 30 -9.54 0.59 7.61
C GLU A 30 -9.16 -0.50 6.61
N GLY A 31 -9.81 -1.66 6.70
CA GLY A 31 -9.61 -2.78 5.77
C GLY A 31 -8.44 -3.71 6.10
N LEU A 32 -7.83 -3.55 7.27
CA LEU A 32 -6.81 -4.45 7.82
C LEU A 32 -7.44 -5.44 8.80
N ASP A 33 -7.03 -6.70 8.74
CA ASP A 33 -7.44 -7.74 9.69
C ASP A 33 -6.66 -7.63 11.01
N ALA A 34 -5.39 -7.24 10.93
CA ALA A 34 -4.59 -6.86 12.08
C ALA A 34 -3.74 -5.64 11.73
N LYS A 35 -3.60 -4.70 12.67
CA LYS A 35 -2.82 -3.48 12.50
C LYS A 35 -1.72 -3.40 13.56
N THR A 36 -0.60 -2.79 13.19
CA THR A 36 0.44 -2.41 14.16
C THR A 36 0.29 -0.94 14.48
N ASP A 37 0.63 -0.56 15.71
CA ASP A 37 0.77 0.85 16.04
C ASP A 37 1.84 1.50 15.14
N PRO A 38 1.69 2.78 14.77
CA PRO A 38 2.69 3.48 14.00
C PRO A 38 4.07 3.42 14.67
N TYR A 39 5.09 3.10 13.88
CA TYR A 39 6.47 3.01 14.35
C TYR A 39 7.41 3.71 13.38
N ASP A 40 8.63 3.99 13.83
CA ASP A 40 9.65 4.62 12.99
C ASP A 40 10.60 3.57 12.41
N ASP A 41 10.85 3.67 11.11
CA ASP A 41 11.79 2.82 10.36
C ASP A 41 12.35 3.60 9.17
N LEU A 42 13.63 3.42 8.85
CA LEU A 42 14.34 4.12 7.76
C LEU A 42 14.16 5.66 7.75
N GLY A 43 14.01 6.29 8.92
CA GLY A 43 13.76 7.74 9.03
C GLY A 43 12.38 8.16 8.50
N LYS A 44 11.41 7.26 8.54
CA LYS A 44 10.01 7.43 8.14
C LYS A 44 9.12 6.93 9.25
N THR A 45 7.90 7.46 9.31
CA THR A 45 6.86 6.85 10.11
C THR A 45 6.15 5.80 9.25
N VAL A 46 5.90 4.62 9.80
CA VAL A 46 5.36 3.48 9.07
C VAL A 46 3.98 3.13 9.59
N PHE A 47 3.04 3.02 8.66
CA PHE A 47 1.73 2.43 8.91
C PHE A 47 1.72 1.04 8.29
N ALA A 48 1.43 0.03 9.11
CA ALA A 48 1.52 -1.36 8.67
C ALA A 48 0.38 -2.22 9.20
N GLY A 49 0.12 -3.30 8.49
CA GLY A 49 -0.85 -4.28 8.91
C GLY A 49 -0.98 -5.46 7.97
N PHE A 50 -1.72 -6.44 8.47
CA PHE A 50 -2.07 -7.68 7.81
C PHE A 50 -3.44 -7.56 7.18
N PHE A 51 -3.60 -8.17 6.01
CA PHE A 51 -4.90 -8.38 5.40
C PHE A 51 -4.90 -9.65 4.55
N GLN A 52 -6.09 -10.16 4.32
CA GLN A 52 -6.33 -11.31 3.46
C GLN A 52 -6.99 -10.89 2.14
N LEU A 53 -6.42 -11.36 1.03
CA LEU A 53 -6.99 -11.18 -0.30
C LEU A 53 -7.62 -12.50 -0.77
N ARG A 54 -8.94 -12.49 -0.96
CA ARG A 54 -9.65 -13.64 -1.53
C ARG A 54 -9.40 -13.73 -3.04
N PRO A 55 -9.30 -14.95 -3.61
CA PRO A 55 -9.23 -15.14 -5.07
C PRO A 55 -10.40 -14.45 -5.77
N GLU A 56 -10.12 -13.78 -6.89
CA GLU A 56 -11.08 -12.94 -7.64
C GLU A 56 -11.70 -11.78 -6.82
N GLY A 57 -11.23 -11.57 -5.58
CA GLY A 57 -11.73 -10.55 -4.67
C GLY A 57 -10.97 -9.23 -4.79
N VAL A 58 -11.60 -8.16 -4.34
CA VAL A 58 -10.98 -6.85 -4.20
C VAL A 58 -10.93 -6.51 -2.72
N SER A 59 -9.71 -6.30 -2.19
CA SER A 59 -9.50 -5.77 -0.85
C SER A 59 -9.19 -4.28 -0.93
N LYS A 60 -9.89 -3.47 -0.15
CA LYS A 60 -9.66 -2.01 -0.06
C LYS A 60 -9.11 -1.68 1.32
N ILE A 61 -7.90 -1.12 1.35
CA ILE A 61 -7.25 -0.65 2.58
C ILE A 61 -7.18 0.87 2.48
N THR A 62 -7.59 1.56 3.55
CA THR A 62 -7.61 3.02 3.60
C THR A 62 -6.82 3.50 4.81
N PHE A 63 -5.86 4.41 4.59
CA PHE A 63 -5.12 5.09 5.64
C PHE A 63 -5.41 6.58 5.55
N GLU A 64 -5.91 7.17 6.62
CA GLU A 64 -6.04 8.60 6.78
C GLU A 64 -4.99 9.09 7.78
N TYR A 65 -4.23 10.12 7.42
CA TYR A 65 -3.14 10.60 8.25
C TYR A 65 -2.89 12.10 8.07
N LYS A 66 -2.30 12.70 9.10
CA LYS A 66 -1.89 14.11 9.10
C LYS A 66 -0.38 14.20 8.87
N LEU A 67 0.01 15.03 7.91
CA LEU A 67 1.41 15.37 7.67
C LEU A 67 1.91 16.41 8.67
N PRO A 68 3.19 16.36 9.09
CA PRO A 68 3.78 17.32 10.01
C PRO A 68 4.19 18.65 9.32
N PHE A 69 4.01 18.76 8.01
CA PHE A 69 4.34 19.93 7.21
C PHE A 69 3.34 20.16 6.08
N LYS A 70 3.41 21.34 5.46
CA LYS A 70 2.64 21.66 4.24
C LYS A 70 3.32 21.06 3.02
N VAL A 71 2.55 20.30 2.22
CA VAL A 71 3.07 19.60 1.05
C VAL A 71 3.59 20.60 0.00
N SER A 72 4.78 20.34 -0.52
CA SER A 72 5.33 21.11 -1.66
C SER A 72 4.62 20.76 -2.97
N LYS A 73 4.82 21.53 -4.03
CA LYS A 73 4.27 21.24 -5.37
C LYS A 73 4.73 19.90 -5.96
N ASN A 74 5.73 19.22 -5.39
CA ASN A 74 6.23 17.95 -5.92
C ASN A 74 6.04 16.82 -4.91
N TYR A 75 5.31 15.79 -5.31
CA TYR A 75 5.11 14.54 -4.59
C TYR A 75 6.04 13.46 -5.15
N LYS A 76 6.76 12.77 -4.27
CA LYS A 76 7.60 11.61 -4.64
C LYS A 76 6.99 10.36 -4.03
N LEU A 77 6.66 9.39 -4.88
CA LEU A 77 6.11 8.10 -4.47
C LEU A 77 7.08 7.00 -4.89
N LEU A 78 7.61 6.25 -3.93
CA LEU A 78 8.37 5.03 -4.18
C LEU A 78 7.45 3.84 -3.95
N ILE A 79 7.39 2.95 -4.94
CA ILE A 79 6.65 1.69 -4.86
C ILE A 79 7.67 0.57 -5.06
N GLN A 80 7.84 -0.26 -4.03
CA GLN A 80 8.84 -1.32 -4.04
C GLN A 80 8.21 -2.66 -4.38
N LYS A 81 8.89 -3.41 -5.24
CA LYS A 81 8.46 -4.73 -5.65
C LYS A 81 8.88 -5.75 -4.60
N GLN A 82 7.95 -6.62 -4.21
CA GLN A 82 8.31 -7.78 -3.39
C GLN A 82 9.14 -8.77 -4.23
N PRO A 83 10.35 -9.16 -3.80
CA PRO A 83 11.15 -10.16 -4.49
C PRO A 83 10.44 -11.52 -4.48
N GLY A 84 10.68 -12.35 -5.50
CA GLY A 84 10.12 -13.72 -5.57
C GLY A 84 8.62 -13.81 -5.90
N THR A 85 7.97 -12.71 -6.25
CA THR A 85 6.57 -12.70 -6.74
C THR A 85 6.52 -12.16 -8.17
N ASP A 86 5.44 -12.45 -8.89
CA ASP A 86 5.19 -11.83 -10.19
C ASP A 86 4.85 -10.34 -10.06
N GLY A 87 4.91 -9.62 -11.19
CA GLY A 87 4.49 -8.22 -11.24
C GLY A 87 2.96 -8.10 -11.15
N PHE A 88 2.47 -7.38 -10.14
CA PHE A 88 1.04 -7.04 -10.05
C PHE A 88 0.75 -5.75 -10.82
N LEU A 89 -0.49 -5.63 -11.32
CA LEU A 89 -0.98 -4.39 -11.92
C LEU A 89 -1.26 -3.35 -10.83
N TYR A 90 -0.69 -2.16 -10.98
CA TYR A 90 -0.93 -1.02 -10.10
C TYR A 90 -1.61 0.07 -10.89
N LEU A 91 -2.63 0.68 -10.27
CA LEU A 91 -3.27 1.90 -10.74
C LEU A 91 -3.03 3.00 -9.72
N ILE A 92 -2.23 4.00 -10.09
CA ILE A 92 -1.90 5.14 -9.24
C ILE A 92 -2.70 6.35 -9.70
N LYS A 93 -3.54 6.87 -8.79
CA LYS A 93 -4.31 8.10 -8.99
C LYS A 93 -3.88 9.15 -7.97
N LEU A 94 -3.37 10.28 -8.45
CA LEU A 94 -2.98 11.41 -7.62
C LEU A 94 -3.42 12.72 -8.31
N GLY A 95 -4.47 13.35 -7.81
CA GLY A 95 -5.04 14.54 -8.44
C GLY A 95 -5.47 14.26 -9.88
N LYS A 96 -4.88 14.96 -10.85
CA LYS A 96 -5.12 14.75 -12.30
C LYS A 96 -4.22 13.65 -12.91
N HIS A 97 -3.24 13.15 -12.17
CA HIS A 97 -2.34 12.10 -12.63
C HIS A 97 -3.00 10.73 -12.44
N SER A 98 -3.03 9.93 -13.50
CA SER A 98 -3.47 8.53 -13.47
C SER A 98 -2.50 7.71 -14.29
N GLU A 99 -1.86 6.73 -13.67
CA GLU A 99 -0.91 5.84 -14.34
C GLU A 99 -1.18 4.39 -13.95
N GLU A 100 -1.21 3.52 -14.96
CA GLU A 100 -1.41 2.08 -14.78
C GLU A 100 -0.20 1.34 -15.32
N PHE A 101 0.37 0.43 -14.53
CA PHE A 101 1.53 -0.36 -14.93
C PHE A 101 1.67 -1.63 -14.11
N TYR A 102 2.33 -2.64 -14.68
CA TYR A 102 2.78 -3.81 -13.93
C TYR A 102 4.07 -3.48 -13.18
N LEU A 103 4.07 -3.62 -11.86
CA LEU A 103 5.26 -3.40 -11.03
C LEU A 103 6.20 -4.61 -11.13
N LYS A 104 7.12 -4.59 -12.10
CA LYS A 104 8.13 -5.65 -12.29
C LYS A 104 9.41 -5.40 -11.49
N THR A 105 9.71 -4.13 -11.24
CA THR A 105 10.84 -3.66 -10.42
C THR A 105 10.37 -2.52 -9.53
N ASP A 106 11.19 -2.11 -8.57
CA ASP A 106 10.98 -0.87 -7.83
C ASP A 106 10.77 0.30 -8.79
N LYS A 107 9.84 1.19 -8.45
CA LYS A 107 9.48 2.33 -9.28
C LYS A 107 9.31 3.58 -8.43
N GLU A 108 9.97 4.65 -8.85
CA GLU A 108 9.79 6.00 -8.28
C GLU A 108 8.94 6.84 -9.24
N LEU A 109 7.91 7.50 -8.71
CA LEU A 109 7.07 8.46 -9.41
C LEU A 109 7.29 9.85 -8.81
N LYS A 110 7.54 10.84 -9.68
CA LYS A 110 7.66 12.26 -9.30
C LYS A 110 6.50 13.00 -9.94
N ILE A 111 5.54 13.42 -9.13
CA ILE A 111 4.27 13.97 -9.59
C ILE A 111 4.14 15.41 -9.09
N GLY A 112 3.80 16.33 -9.99
CA GLY A 112 3.42 17.70 -9.60
C GLY A 112 2.00 17.71 -9.02
N LEU A 113 1.83 18.29 -7.83
CA LEU A 113 0.55 18.54 -7.16
C LEU A 113 -0.10 19.84 -7.64
#